data_AF-A0A3M7HSL8-F1
#
_entry.id   AF-A0A3M7HSL8-F1
#
_cell.length_a   1.000
_cell.length_b   1.000
_cell.length_c   1.000
_cell.angle_alpha   90.00
_cell.angle_beta   90.00
_cell.angle_gamma   90.00
#
_symmetry.space_group_name_H-M   'P 1'
#
loop_
_entity.id
_entity.type
_entity.pdbx_description
1 polymer ?
#
loop_
_entity_poly.entity_id
_entity_poly.type
_entity_poly.pdbx_seq_one_letter_code
_entity_poly.pdbx_strand_id
1 'polypeptide(L)'
;EDNIGSLFSIRGPRDASALLDVERAFNKLEKVALKRRDRVAKPLIIIVNSTHLLRDDEAGRDLLELLQQRAEAWAASNLATVIFNSDDYWVYERLKQYATRMNIIPILDLSKSKAITALRNYRVKFRNENPSPKVLEQVYDMVGGRLSYLSRVAKSSDMLKACNEICTMERTWFLNKCWILGAEMDDDVMDQQKYASAAMVLAKALVDREKEMEKIYDPVKGHLLPQMPLHEARQVMTRADFIQDYDSINVFTIDSNAMVRADSVPMMNAFRDICSREGFDEHLEATL
;
A
#
# COMPACT_ATOMS: atom_id res chain seq x y z
N GLU A 1 28.03 53.88 0.50
CA GLU A 1 27.13 53.65 1.65
C GLU A 1 26.79 52.17 1.66
N ASP A 2 27.51 51.41 2.49
CA ASP A 2 27.22 49.99 2.69
C ASP A 2 25.90 49.88 3.44
N ASN A 3 24.92 49.22 2.81
CA ASN A 3 23.58 49.07 3.36
C ASN A 3 23.63 48.12 4.58
N ILE A 4 23.69 48.71 5.77
CA ILE A 4 23.64 48.05 7.08
C ILE A 4 22.33 47.24 7.26
N GLY A 5 21.31 47.44 6.41
CA GLY A 5 20.05 46.69 6.42
C GLY A 5 20.15 45.19 6.11
N SER A 6 21.25 44.73 5.50
CA SER A 6 21.47 43.30 5.26
C SER A 6 21.89 42.52 6.52
N LEU A 7 22.38 43.19 7.57
CA LEU A 7 22.81 42.54 8.81
C LEU A 7 21.65 42.21 9.77
N PHE A 8 20.47 42.83 9.57
CA PHE A 8 19.29 42.63 10.42
C PHE A 8 18.21 41.74 9.80
N SER A 9 18.47 41.14 8.62
CA SER A 9 17.61 40.12 8.02
C SER A 9 17.96 38.69 8.47
N ILE A 10 18.65 38.53 9.60
CA ILE A 10 18.76 37.21 10.23
C ILE A 10 17.42 36.95 10.90
N ARG A 11 16.49 36.34 10.14
CA ARG A 11 15.25 35.78 10.70
C ARG A 11 15.62 34.95 11.93
N GLY A 12 15.03 35.30 13.08
CA GLY A 12 15.35 34.63 14.33
C GLY A 12 15.01 33.14 14.25
N PRO A 13 15.60 32.29 15.12
CA PRO A 13 15.31 30.85 15.13
C PRO A 13 13.83 30.49 15.32
N ARG A 14 12.98 31.46 15.69
CA ARG A 14 11.52 31.32 15.84
C ARG A 14 10.70 31.57 14.57
N ASP A 15 11.28 32.15 13.52
CA ASP A 15 10.61 32.39 12.22
C ASP A 15 10.95 31.32 11.18
N ALA A 16 11.47 30.16 11.62
CA ALA A 16 11.82 29.04 10.78
C ALA A 16 10.59 28.15 10.56
N SER A 17 10.32 27.75 9.31
CA SER A 17 9.33 26.71 9.03
C SER A 17 9.79 25.38 9.66
N ALA A 18 8.85 24.49 9.97
CA ALA A 18 9.17 23.15 10.49
C ALA A 18 10.16 22.38 9.58
N LEU A 19 10.07 22.61 8.26
CA LEU A 19 10.98 22.05 7.27
C LEU A 19 12.43 22.51 7.48
N LEU A 20 12.64 23.80 7.77
CA LEU A 20 13.98 24.34 8.03
C LEU A 20 14.59 23.76 9.31
N ASP A 21 13.78 23.48 10.32
CA ASP A 21 14.26 22.83 11.54
C ASP A 21 14.64 21.36 11.32
N VAL A 22 13.89 20.64 10.48
CA VAL A 22 14.27 19.29 10.01
C VAL A 22 15.59 19.35 9.26
N GLU A 23 15.75 20.30 8.34
CA GLU A 23 16.99 20.47 7.59
C GLU A 23 18.19 20.76 8.51
N ARG A 24 18.02 21.65 9.49
CA ARG A 24 19.05 21.94 10.51
C ARG A 24 19.39 20.70 11.34
N ALA A 25 18.41 19.87 11.68
CA ALA A 25 18.64 18.60 12.37
C ALA A 25 19.47 17.65 11.51
N PHE A 26 19.18 17.54 10.21
CA PHE A 26 19.96 16.74 9.27
C PHE A 26 21.39 17.25 9.07
N ASN A 27 21.59 18.57 9.01
CA ASN A 27 22.95 19.14 9.01
C ASN A 27 23.75 18.76 10.27
N LYS A 28 23.10 18.66 11.43
CA LYS A 28 23.75 18.19 12.66
C LYS A 28 24.04 16.68 12.60
N LEU A 29 23.08 15.90 12.10
CA LEU A 29 23.25 14.45 11.92
C LEU A 29 24.42 14.12 10.99
N GLU A 30 24.58 14.88 9.90
CA GLU A 30 25.67 14.72 8.95
C GLU A 30 27.04 14.94 9.61
N LYS A 31 27.18 15.98 10.45
CA LYS A 31 28.41 16.20 11.22
C LYS A 31 28.72 15.04 12.16
N VAL A 32 27.70 14.41 12.74
CA VAL A 32 27.86 13.21 13.59
C VAL A 32 28.25 12.00 12.73
N ALA A 33 27.64 11.82 11.55
CA ALA A 33 27.94 10.74 10.62
C ALA A 33 29.40 10.81 10.14
N LEU A 34 29.90 12.00 9.80
CA LEU A 34 31.30 12.24 9.42
C LEU A 34 32.25 11.83 10.54
N LYS A 35 32.04 12.36 11.76
CA LYS A 35 32.88 12.01 12.93
C LYS A 35 32.85 10.52 13.25
N ARG A 36 31.71 9.85 13.06
CA ARG A 36 31.60 8.41 13.26
C ARG A 36 32.36 7.65 12.19
N ARG A 37 32.24 8.03 10.92
CA ARG A 37 32.96 7.41 9.80
C ARG A 37 34.46 7.48 10.02
N ASP A 38 34.99 8.62 10.45
CA ASP A 38 36.43 8.78 10.71
C ASP A 38 36.92 7.88 11.85
N ARG A 39 36.05 7.50 12.80
CA ARG A 39 36.40 6.63 13.93
C ARG A 39 36.16 5.14 13.70
N VAL A 40 35.11 4.78 12.97
CA VAL A 40 34.58 3.40 12.89
C VAL A 40 34.57 2.86 11.45
N ALA A 41 34.79 3.72 10.45
CA ALA A 41 34.78 3.39 9.02
C ALA A 41 33.49 2.69 8.54
N LYS A 42 32.35 2.94 9.21
CA LYS A 42 31.04 2.37 8.86
C LYS A 42 29.98 3.47 8.72
N PRO A 43 29.15 3.45 7.65
CA PRO A 43 28.04 4.38 7.49
C PRO A 43 26.94 4.13 8.53
N LEU A 44 26.07 5.12 8.70
CA LEU A 44 24.83 4.99 9.49
C LEU A 44 23.77 4.21 8.71
N ILE A 45 22.84 3.60 9.43
CA ILE A 45 21.60 3.07 8.87
C ILE A 45 20.46 3.89 9.47
N ILE A 46 19.68 4.54 8.62
CA ILE A 46 18.54 5.37 9.00
C ILE A 46 17.29 4.71 8.41
N ILE A 47 16.28 4.45 9.24
CA ILE A 47 15.02 3.86 8.80
C ILE A 47 13.91 4.87 9.08
N VAL A 48 13.23 5.29 8.02
CA VAL A 48 12.01 6.10 8.08
C VAL A 48 10.85 5.17 7.80
N ASN A 49 10.15 4.79 8.87
CA ASN A 49 9.04 3.86 8.79
C ASN A 49 7.73 4.59 8.51
N SER A 50 6.79 3.93 7.82
CA SER A 50 5.45 4.45 7.58
C SER A 50 5.44 5.83 6.89
N THR A 51 6.24 5.96 5.82
CA THR A 51 6.41 7.20 5.06
C THR A 51 5.09 7.70 4.45
N HIS A 52 4.17 6.79 4.15
CA HIS A 52 2.81 7.10 3.68
C HIS A 52 1.96 7.91 4.68
N LEU A 53 2.34 7.98 5.97
CA LEU A 53 1.64 8.81 6.96
C LEU A 53 1.94 10.30 6.80
N LEU A 54 2.91 10.67 5.95
CA LEU A 54 3.03 12.05 5.48
C LEU A 54 1.76 12.39 4.70
N ARG A 55 1.20 13.57 4.95
CA ARG A 55 0.06 14.05 4.18
C ARG A 55 0.52 14.29 2.74
N ASP A 56 -0.28 13.87 1.76
CA ASP A 56 -0.02 14.21 0.36
C ASP A 56 -0.48 15.65 0.03
N ASP A 57 -0.13 16.59 0.92
CA ASP A 57 -0.26 18.03 0.74
C ASP A 57 1.10 18.65 0.42
N GLU A 58 1.13 19.95 0.13
CA GLU A 58 2.37 20.67 -0.21
C GLU A 58 3.46 20.47 0.87
N ALA A 59 3.11 20.62 2.15
CA ALA A 59 4.07 20.51 3.24
C ALA A 59 4.63 19.09 3.42
N GLY A 60 3.79 18.05 3.28
CA GLY A 60 4.25 16.66 3.37
C GLY A 60 5.08 16.24 2.16
N ARG A 61 4.73 16.74 0.96
CA ARG A 61 5.54 16.56 -0.27
C ARG A 61 6.91 17.21 -0.13
N ASP A 62 6.97 18.46 0.33
CA ASP A 62 8.24 19.17 0.57
C ASP A 62 9.13 18.42 1.58
N LEU A 63 8.53 17.88 2.64
CA LEU A 63 9.26 17.07 3.62
C LEU A 63 9.80 15.78 3.02
N LEU A 64 9.02 15.07 2.20
CA LEU A 64 9.46 13.86 1.52
C LEU A 64 10.60 14.14 0.54
N GLU A 65 10.52 15.25 -0.21
CA GLU A 65 11.58 15.69 -1.10
C GLU A 65 12.87 16.04 -0.34
N LEU A 66 12.78 16.78 0.77
CA LEU A 66 13.93 17.08 1.63
C LEU A 66 14.59 15.79 2.15
N LEU A 67 13.78 14.83 2.62
CA LEU A 67 14.25 13.52 3.09
C LEU A 67 14.99 12.77 1.98
N GLN A 68 14.43 12.76 0.77
CA GLN A 68 15.03 12.11 -0.38
C GLN A 68 16.36 12.73 -0.77
N GLN A 69 16.43 14.06 -0.89
CA GLN A 69 17.66 14.77 -1.25
C GLN A 69 18.80 14.46 -0.26
N ARG A 70 18.49 14.42 1.04
CA ARG A 70 19.46 14.07 2.08
C ARG A 70 19.88 12.60 2.01
N ALA A 71 18.93 11.70 1.78
CA ALA A 71 19.21 10.28 1.61
C ALA A 71 20.15 10.02 0.42
N GLU A 72 19.90 10.63 -0.73
CA GLU A 72 20.72 10.53 -1.94
C GLU A 72 22.14 11.07 -1.69
N ALA A 73 22.27 12.24 -1.07
CA ALA A 73 23.57 12.85 -0.74
C ALA A 73 24.38 12.01 0.25
N TRP A 74 23.75 11.48 1.31
CA TRP A 74 24.44 10.63 2.29
C TRP A 74 24.82 9.27 1.74
N ALA A 75 24.01 8.69 0.85
CA ALA A 75 24.35 7.46 0.16
C ALA A 75 25.55 7.68 -0.77
N ALA A 76 25.56 8.77 -1.55
CA ALA A 76 26.65 9.10 -2.46
C ALA A 76 28.00 9.33 -1.75
N SER A 77 27.97 9.89 -0.53
CA SER A 77 29.16 10.16 0.28
C SER A 77 29.55 9.04 1.25
N ASN A 78 28.87 7.89 1.17
CA ASN A 78 29.05 6.74 2.08
C ASN A 78 28.95 7.13 3.57
N LEU A 79 28.00 8.02 3.88
CA LEU A 79 27.72 8.49 5.25
C LEU A 79 26.55 7.74 5.87
N ALA A 80 25.51 7.45 5.10
CA ALA A 80 24.35 6.70 5.57
C ALA A 80 23.68 5.90 4.44
N THR A 81 23.09 4.77 4.81
CA THR A 81 22.05 4.10 4.04
C THR A 81 20.70 4.48 4.65
N VAL A 82 19.80 5.05 3.85
CA VAL A 82 18.46 5.42 4.29
C VAL A 82 17.44 4.45 3.70
N ILE A 83 16.56 3.91 4.55
CA ILE A 83 15.50 2.98 4.18
C ILE A 83 14.17 3.69 4.44
N PHE A 84 13.40 3.91 3.38
CA PHE A 84 12.02 4.35 3.46
C PHE A 84 11.11 3.13 3.36
N ASN A 85 10.23 2.94 4.34
CA ASN A 85 9.14 1.98 4.26
C ASN A 85 7.82 2.73 4.03
N SER A 86 7.02 2.22 3.10
CA SER A 86 5.70 2.75 2.75
C SER A 86 4.79 1.60 2.35
N ASP A 87 3.49 1.77 2.61
CA ASP A 87 2.44 0.85 2.17
C ASP A 87 1.75 1.42 0.91
N ASP A 88 1.76 2.75 0.74
CA ASP A 88 1.08 3.42 -0.38
C ASP A 88 2.01 3.69 -1.57
N TYR A 89 1.43 3.59 -2.78
CA TYR A 89 2.10 3.82 -4.06
C TYR A 89 2.52 5.28 -4.29
N TRP A 90 1.78 6.26 -3.76
CA TRP A 90 2.05 7.69 -4.01
C TRP A 90 3.47 8.09 -3.55
N VAL A 91 3.95 7.50 -2.45
CA VAL A 91 5.31 7.73 -1.94
C VAL A 91 6.34 7.27 -2.96
N TYR A 92 6.15 6.10 -3.56
CA TYR A 92 7.02 5.61 -4.62
C TYR A 92 6.95 6.51 -5.86
N GLU A 93 5.75 6.89 -6.30
CA GLU A 93 5.55 7.76 -7.47
C GLU A 93 6.31 9.09 -7.33
N ARG A 94 6.28 9.69 -6.13
CA ARG A 94 7.02 10.92 -5.81
C ARG A 94 8.53 10.68 -5.78
N LEU A 95 8.99 9.69 -5.02
CA LEU A 95 10.42 9.40 -4.90
C LEU A 95 11.04 9.02 -6.25
N LYS A 96 10.29 8.40 -7.16
CA LYS A 96 10.78 8.02 -8.49
C LYS A 96 11.31 9.21 -9.30
N GLN A 97 10.75 10.41 -9.11
CA GLN A 97 11.10 11.59 -9.93
C GLN A 97 12.55 12.04 -9.74
N TYR A 98 13.06 11.96 -8.51
CA TYR A 98 14.41 12.42 -8.14
C TYR A 98 15.34 11.28 -7.72
N ALA A 99 14.93 10.03 -7.88
CA ALA A 99 15.71 8.86 -7.52
C ALA A 99 16.91 8.69 -8.46
N THR A 100 18.12 8.72 -7.89
CA THR A 100 19.36 8.38 -8.61
C THR A 100 20.03 7.12 -8.09
N ARG A 101 19.88 6.82 -6.79
CA ARG A 101 20.47 5.64 -6.11
C ARG A 101 19.45 4.81 -5.37
N MET A 102 18.23 5.30 -5.24
CA MET A 102 17.17 4.56 -4.58
C MET A 102 16.87 3.26 -5.34
N ASN A 103 16.79 2.17 -4.58
CA ASN A 103 16.36 0.87 -5.06
C ASN A 103 15.04 0.50 -4.36
N ILE A 104 14.15 -0.14 -5.10
CA ILE A 104 12.83 -0.53 -4.61
C ILE A 104 12.85 -2.01 -4.29
N ILE A 105 12.39 -2.35 -3.09
CA ILE A 105 12.22 -3.75 -2.67
C ILE A 105 10.72 -3.94 -2.40
N PRO A 106 9.97 -4.48 -3.37
CA PRO A 106 8.55 -4.74 -3.17
C PRO A 106 8.38 -5.89 -2.15
N ILE A 107 7.53 -5.66 -1.15
CA ILE A 107 7.15 -6.67 -0.17
C ILE A 107 5.82 -7.28 -0.61
N LEU A 108 5.89 -8.47 -1.20
CA LEU A 108 4.74 -9.18 -1.73
C LEU A 108 4.28 -10.30 -0.79
N ASP A 109 3.05 -10.76 -1.00
CA ASP A 109 2.54 -11.96 -0.35
C ASP A 109 3.42 -13.18 -0.63
N LEU A 110 3.45 -14.12 0.32
CA LEU A 110 4.21 -15.35 0.17
C LEU A 110 3.63 -16.24 -0.94
N SER A 111 4.52 -16.82 -1.76
CA SER A 111 4.16 -17.93 -2.65
C SER A 111 3.57 -19.10 -1.86
N LYS A 112 2.69 -19.90 -2.46
CA LYS A 112 1.99 -21.04 -1.82
C LYS A 112 2.87 -21.88 -0.90
N SER A 113 4.02 -22.36 -1.40
CA SER A 113 4.93 -23.22 -0.62
C SER A 113 5.47 -22.54 0.65
N LYS A 114 5.88 -21.28 0.53
CA LYS A 114 6.35 -20.44 1.65
C LYS A 114 5.22 -20.12 2.62
N ALA A 115 4.02 -19.82 2.11
CA ALA A 115 2.84 -19.52 2.92
C ALA A 115 2.42 -20.73 3.78
N ILE A 116 2.33 -21.92 3.19
CA ILE A 116 2.00 -23.16 3.91
C ILE A 116 3.05 -23.47 4.98
N THR A 117 4.33 -23.30 4.65
CA THR A 117 5.43 -23.51 5.59
C THR A 117 5.37 -22.52 6.75
N ALA A 118 5.17 -21.23 6.46
CA ALA A 118 5.02 -20.19 7.48
C ALA A 118 3.81 -20.45 8.38
N LEU A 119 2.65 -20.79 7.80
CA LEU A 119 1.43 -21.11 8.53
C LEU A 119 1.62 -22.29 9.48
N ARG A 120 2.26 -23.39 9.02
CA ARG A 120 2.59 -24.53 9.87
C ARG A 120 3.49 -24.13 11.03
N ASN A 121 4.56 -23.38 10.75
CA ASN A 121 5.51 -22.93 11.76
C ASN A 121 4.84 -22.01 12.81
N TYR A 122 3.95 -21.11 12.37
CA TYR A 122 3.18 -20.26 13.26
C TYR A 122 2.20 -21.07 14.10
N ARG A 123 1.53 -22.08 13.52
CA ARG A 123 0.59 -22.92 14.27
C ARG A 123 1.29 -23.72 15.37
N VAL A 124 2.43 -24.34 15.05
CA VAL A 124 3.26 -25.03 16.05
C VAL A 124 3.74 -24.05 17.12
N LYS A 125 4.22 -22.86 16.73
CA LYS A 125 4.70 -21.85 17.69
C LYS A 125 3.62 -21.34 18.65
N PHE A 126 2.41 -21.08 18.16
CA PHE A 126 1.35 -20.42 18.96
C PHE A 126 0.40 -21.39 19.66
N ARG A 127 0.20 -22.59 19.11
CA ARG A 127 -0.77 -23.58 19.61
C ARG A 127 -0.17 -24.96 19.88
N ASN A 128 1.10 -25.19 19.52
CA ASN A 128 1.75 -26.51 19.59
C ASN A 128 0.98 -27.59 18.82
N GLU A 129 0.36 -27.20 17.71
CA GLU A 129 -0.43 -28.08 16.84
C GLU A 129 0.22 -28.19 15.47
N ASN A 130 0.10 -29.36 14.83
CA ASN A 130 0.55 -29.59 13.47
C ASN A 130 -0.63 -30.05 12.59
N PRO A 131 -1.35 -29.11 11.96
CA PRO A 131 -2.51 -29.44 11.13
C PRO A 131 -2.12 -30.28 9.92
N SER A 132 -3.10 -31.04 9.40
CA SER A 132 -2.90 -31.79 8.16
C SER A 132 -2.57 -30.86 6.98
N PRO A 133 -1.81 -31.33 5.97
CA PRO A 133 -1.52 -30.55 4.77
C PRO A 133 -2.78 -30.00 4.08
N LYS A 134 -3.86 -30.79 4.05
CA LYS A 134 -5.14 -30.40 3.46
C LYS A 134 -5.74 -29.15 4.12
N VAL A 135 -5.67 -29.04 5.45
CA VAL A 135 -6.17 -27.86 6.18
C VAL A 135 -5.30 -26.64 5.88
N LEU A 136 -3.98 -26.81 5.79
CA LEU A 136 -3.06 -25.71 5.47
C LEU A 136 -3.26 -25.19 4.05
N GLU A 137 -3.49 -26.10 3.10
CA GLU A 137 -3.85 -25.75 1.72
C GLU A 137 -5.18 -25.03 1.65
N GLN A 138 -6.22 -25.54 2.33
CA GLN A 138 -7.52 -24.88 2.39
C GLN A 138 -7.44 -23.46 2.98
N VAL A 139 -6.63 -23.26 4.03
CA VAL A 139 -6.40 -21.93 4.58
C VAL A 139 -5.75 -21.01 3.55
N TYR A 140 -4.69 -21.49 2.87
CA TYR A 140 -4.03 -20.71 1.82
C TYR A 140 -4.99 -20.34 0.69
N ASP A 141 -5.82 -21.28 0.23
CA ASP A 141 -6.76 -21.05 -0.87
C ASP A 141 -7.85 -20.02 -0.49
N MET A 142 -8.13 -19.84 0.81
CA MET A 142 -9.10 -18.84 1.29
C MET A 142 -8.49 -17.44 1.49
N VAL A 143 -7.28 -17.34 2.09
CA VAL A 143 -6.72 -16.04 2.53
C VAL A 143 -5.42 -15.64 1.81
N GLY A 144 -4.86 -16.50 0.97
CA GLY A 144 -3.63 -16.25 0.24
C GLY A 144 -2.36 -16.25 1.11
N GLY A 145 -1.32 -15.57 0.61
CA GLY A 145 0.03 -15.59 1.18
C GLY A 145 0.34 -14.48 2.18
N ARG A 146 -0.63 -13.64 2.53
CA ARG A 146 -0.40 -12.46 3.37
C ARG A 146 -0.04 -12.84 4.79
N LEU A 147 1.14 -12.40 5.25
CA LEU A 147 1.68 -12.77 6.56
C LEU A 147 0.77 -12.39 7.73
N SER A 148 0.10 -11.23 7.68
CA SER A 148 -0.81 -10.78 8.73
C SER A 148 -2.02 -11.71 8.86
N TYR A 149 -2.62 -12.15 7.74
CA TYR A 149 -3.70 -13.13 7.73
C TYR A 149 -3.23 -14.50 8.22
N LEU A 150 -2.12 -15.01 7.72
CA LEU A 150 -1.56 -16.30 8.14
C LEU A 150 -1.27 -16.31 9.66
N SER A 151 -0.72 -15.22 10.18
CA SER A 151 -0.45 -15.05 11.62
C SER A 151 -1.75 -15.01 12.44
N ARG A 152 -2.78 -14.30 11.98
CA ARG A 152 -4.10 -14.24 12.62
C ARG A 152 -4.77 -15.62 12.66
N VAL A 153 -4.79 -16.32 11.53
CA VAL A 153 -5.37 -17.67 11.42
C VAL A 153 -4.62 -18.67 12.30
N ALA A 154 -3.29 -18.65 12.29
CA ALA A 154 -2.48 -19.56 13.11
C ALA A 154 -2.75 -19.41 14.61
N LYS A 155 -3.02 -18.19 15.09
CA LYS A 155 -3.33 -17.88 16.49
C LYS A 155 -4.76 -18.25 16.90
N SER A 156 -5.70 -18.36 15.96
CA SER A 156 -7.11 -18.70 16.24
C SER A 156 -7.25 -20.08 16.88
N SER A 157 -8.34 -20.37 17.58
CA SER A 157 -8.67 -21.75 17.95
C SER A 157 -9.06 -22.57 16.72
N ASP A 158 -9.96 -22.02 15.90
CA ASP A 158 -10.43 -22.60 14.64
C ASP A 158 -9.86 -21.81 13.46
N MET A 159 -9.03 -22.47 12.64
CA MET A 159 -8.37 -21.85 11.50
C MET A 159 -9.35 -21.52 10.38
N LEU A 160 -10.28 -22.43 10.06
CA LEU A 160 -11.22 -22.23 8.95
C LEU A 160 -12.27 -21.18 9.30
N LYS A 161 -12.73 -21.13 10.55
CA LYS A 161 -13.58 -20.04 11.03
C LYS A 161 -12.87 -18.69 10.91
N ALA A 162 -11.60 -18.59 11.30
CA ALA A 162 -10.83 -17.35 11.17
C ALA A 162 -10.63 -16.93 9.71
N CYS A 163 -10.46 -17.88 8.78
CA CYS A 163 -10.44 -17.58 7.34
C CYS A 163 -11.75 -16.97 6.86
N ASN A 164 -12.89 -17.56 7.25
CA ASN A 164 -14.21 -17.01 6.91
C ASN A 164 -14.39 -15.60 7.49
N GLU A 165 -14.01 -15.36 8.74
CA GLU A 165 -14.07 -14.04 9.36
C GLU A 165 -13.22 -13.00 8.60
N ILE A 166 -12.03 -13.36 8.11
CA ILE A 166 -11.20 -12.47 7.28
C ILE A 166 -11.92 -12.14 5.98
N CYS A 167 -12.45 -13.15 5.25
CA CYS A 167 -13.19 -12.91 4.01
C CYS A 167 -14.44 -12.04 4.23
N THR A 168 -15.18 -12.27 5.34
CA THR A 168 -16.33 -11.44 5.71
C THR A 168 -15.90 -10.01 6.00
N MET A 169 -14.82 -9.80 6.75
CA MET A 169 -14.33 -8.45 7.07
C MET A 169 -13.97 -7.65 5.81
N GLU A 170 -13.28 -8.26 4.86
CA GLU A 170 -12.86 -7.61 3.61
C GLU A 170 -14.06 -7.26 2.74
N ARG A 171 -15.04 -8.17 2.64
CA ARG A 171 -16.32 -7.90 1.97
C ARG A 171 -17.08 -6.77 2.65
N THR A 172 -17.20 -6.79 3.98
CA THR A 172 -17.87 -5.74 4.74
C THR A 172 -17.15 -4.40 4.58
N TRP A 173 -15.82 -4.39 4.58
CA TRP A 173 -15.02 -3.20 4.35
C TRP A 173 -15.31 -2.57 2.98
N PHE A 174 -15.27 -3.36 1.91
CA PHE A 174 -15.54 -2.87 0.57
C PHE A 174 -16.98 -2.34 0.42
N LEU A 175 -17.97 -3.06 0.96
CA LEU A 175 -19.36 -2.57 0.95
C LEU A 175 -19.53 -1.28 1.76
N ASN A 176 -18.91 -1.17 2.94
CA ASN A 176 -19.02 0.04 3.75
C ASN A 176 -18.38 1.27 3.10
N LYS A 177 -17.34 1.07 2.27
CA LYS A 177 -16.60 2.15 1.63
C LYS A 177 -17.11 2.50 0.24
N CYS A 178 -17.62 1.51 -0.50
CA CYS A 178 -17.81 1.63 -1.94
C CYS A 178 -19.18 1.12 -2.42
N TRP A 179 -20.17 0.91 -1.54
CA TRP A 179 -21.50 0.49 -1.99
C TRP A 179 -22.28 1.60 -2.69
N ILE A 180 -22.99 1.19 -3.74
CA ILE A 180 -23.75 2.02 -4.65
C ILE A 180 -25.25 1.99 -4.33
N LEU A 181 -25.95 3.10 -4.56
CA LEU A 181 -27.36 3.26 -4.18
C LEU A 181 -28.36 2.95 -5.31
N GLY A 182 -27.93 2.86 -6.57
CA GLY A 182 -28.83 2.68 -7.72
C GLY A 182 -29.71 3.89 -7.97
N ALA A 183 -30.88 3.66 -8.58
CA ALA A 183 -31.83 4.71 -8.97
C ALA A 183 -32.47 5.47 -7.79
N GLU A 184 -32.28 5.01 -6.56
CA GLU A 184 -32.79 5.64 -5.33
C GLU A 184 -31.83 6.69 -4.75
N MET A 185 -30.76 7.05 -5.48
CA MET A 185 -29.79 8.07 -5.06
C MET A 185 -30.43 9.47 -5.04
N ASP A 186 -30.25 10.18 -3.92
CA ASP A 186 -30.56 11.60 -3.80
C ASP A 186 -29.43 12.46 -4.41
N ASP A 187 -29.79 13.58 -5.04
CA ASP A 187 -28.87 14.52 -5.70
C ASP A 187 -27.81 15.09 -4.72
N ASP A 188 -28.10 15.10 -3.42
CA ASP A 188 -27.19 15.59 -2.39
C ASP A 188 -26.02 14.61 -2.07
N VAL A 189 -26.05 13.36 -2.57
CA VAL A 189 -25.06 12.31 -2.27
C VAL A 189 -24.15 11.97 -3.46
N MET A 190 -24.17 12.81 -4.50
CA MET A 190 -23.50 12.57 -5.78
C MET A 190 -21.99 12.30 -5.68
N ASP A 191 -21.25 13.00 -4.81
CA ASP A 191 -19.80 12.82 -4.74
C ASP A 191 -19.37 11.50 -4.10
N GLN A 192 -20.08 11.05 -3.06
CA GLN A 192 -19.87 9.73 -2.48
C GLN A 192 -20.21 8.64 -3.50
N GLN A 193 -21.29 8.82 -4.27
CA GLN A 193 -21.70 7.82 -5.24
C GLN A 193 -20.77 7.76 -6.46
N LYS A 194 -20.20 8.88 -6.91
CA LYS A 194 -19.08 8.87 -7.87
C LYS A 194 -17.88 8.08 -7.35
N TYR A 195 -17.55 8.21 -6.06
CA TYR A 195 -16.47 7.46 -5.42
C TYR A 195 -16.80 5.96 -5.32
N ALA A 196 -18.03 5.61 -4.94
CA ALA A 196 -18.46 4.22 -4.83
C ALA A 196 -18.56 3.53 -6.19
N SER A 197 -19.18 4.16 -7.17
CA SER A 197 -19.40 3.60 -8.52
C SER A 197 -18.07 3.39 -9.25
N ALA A 198 -17.13 4.33 -9.17
CA ALA A 198 -15.80 4.18 -9.75
C ALA A 198 -15.04 2.94 -9.21
N ALA A 199 -15.16 2.66 -7.90
CA ALA A 199 -14.59 1.45 -7.30
C ALA A 199 -15.32 0.18 -7.76
N MET A 200 -16.65 0.21 -7.86
CA MET A 200 -17.46 -0.94 -8.31
C MET A 200 -17.19 -1.29 -9.78
N VAL A 201 -17.07 -0.28 -10.65
CA VAL A 201 -16.70 -0.47 -12.06
C VAL A 201 -15.31 -1.10 -12.18
N LEU A 202 -14.33 -0.63 -11.41
CA LEU A 202 -12.99 -1.22 -11.41
C LEU A 202 -12.98 -2.66 -10.87
N ALA A 203 -13.73 -2.93 -9.79
CA ALA A 203 -13.88 -4.28 -9.24
C ALA A 203 -14.52 -5.23 -10.27
N LYS A 204 -15.59 -4.80 -10.95
CA LYS A 204 -16.23 -5.55 -12.03
C LYS A 204 -15.26 -5.82 -13.17
N ALA A 205 -14.49 -4.81 -13.60
CA ALA A 205 -13.52 -4.97 -14.67
C ALA A 205 -12.41 -5.99 -14.32
N LEU A 206 -11.95 -6.04 -13.06
CA LEU A 206 -11.01 -7.08 -12.61
C LEU A 206 -11.65 -8.47 -12.62
N VAL A 207 -12.91 -8.61 -12.18
CA VAL A 207 -13.66 -9.87 -12.21
C VAL A 207 -13.88 -10.35 -13.65
N ASP A 208 -14.25 -9.45 -14.56
CA ASP A 208 -14.45 -9.80 -15.97
C ASP A 208 -13.12 -10.19 -16.62
N ARG A 209 -12.03 -9.46 -16.33
CA ARG A 209 -10.68 -9.80 -16.80
C ARG A 209 -10.20 -11.16 -16.30
N GLU A 210 -10.58 -11.55 -15.08
CA GLU A 210 -10.26 -12.88 -14.57
C GLU A 210 -10.91 -14.01 -15.38
N LYS A 211 -12.12 -13.80 -15.91
CA LYS A 211 -12.80 -14.78 -16.77
C LYS A 211 -12.06 -14.99 -18.09
N GLU A 212 -11.30 -14.00 -18.54
CA GLU A 212 -10.49 -14.03 -19.76
C GLU A 212 -9.08 -14.61 -19.54
N MET A 213 -8.65 -14.79 -18.28
CA MET A 213 -7.33 -15.33 -17.96
C MET A 213 -7.27 -16.83 -18.24
N GLU A 214 -6.22 -17.27 -18.95
CA GLU A 214 -5.97 -18.70 -19.18
C GLU A 214 -5.76 -19.49 -17.88
N LYS A 215 -5.20 -18.85 -16.85
CA LYS A 215 -4.86 -19.45 -15.56
C LYS A 215 -5.06 -18.47 -14.42
N ILE A 216 -5.86 -18.87 -13.44
CA ILE A 216 -6.07 -18.15 -12.17
C ILE A 216 -5.25 -18.73 -11.01
N TYR A 217 -4.57 -19.87 -11.26
CA TYR A 217 -3.84 -20.61 -10.25
C TYR A 217 -2.58 -21.27 -10.83
N ASP A 218 -1.49 -21.19 -10.08
CA ASP A 218 -0.22 -21.87 -10.34
C ASP A 218 0.13 -22.76 -9.14
N PRO A 219 0.48 -24.05 -9.32
CA PRO A 219 0.78 -24.96 -8.21
C PRO A 219 1.94 -24.52 -7.31
N VAL A 220 2.88 -23.72 -7.81
CA VAL A 220 4.08 -23.26 -7.11
C VAL A 220 3.90 -21.85 -6.58
N LYS A 221 3.43 -20.92 -7.43
CA LYS A 221 3.22 -19.51 -7.06
C LYS A 221 1.95 -19.34 -6.22
N GLY A 222 0.90 -20.07 -6.56
CA GLY A 222 -0.43 -20.02 -5.95
C GLY A 222 -1.41 -19.15 -6.73
N HIS A 223 -2.19 -18.31 -6.05
CA HIS A 223 -3.18 -17.45 -6.70
C HIS A 223 -2.54 -16.47 -7.69
N LEU A 224 -3.09 -16.42 -8.90
CA LEU A 224 -2.78 -15.42 -9.90
C LEU A 224 -3.98 -14.47 -10.00
N LEU A 225 -3.92 -13.34 -9.29
CA LEU A 225 -5.00 -12.36 -9.32
C LEU A 225 -5.01 -11.60 -10.64
N PRO A 226 -6.20 -11.23 -11.17
CA PRO A 226 -6.29 -10.32 -12.30
C PRO A 226 -5.65 -8.98 -11.93
N GLN A 227 -5.01 -8.37 -12.91
CA GLN A 227 -4.40 -7.05 -12.79
C GLN A 227 -4.49 -6.31 -14.11
N MET A 228 -4.46 -4.98 -14.04
CA MET A 228 -4.42 -4.10 -15.21
C MET A 228 -3.44 -2.94 -14.97
N PRO A 229 -2.82 -2.40 -16.02
CA PRO A 229 -1.99 -1.20 -15.90
C PRO A 229 -2.77 -0.02 -15.30
N LEU A 230 -2.08 0.83 -14.54
CA LEU A 230 -2.67 1.99 -13.85
C LEU A 230 -3.41 2.94 -14.79
N HIS A 231 -2.90 3.13 -16.02
CA HIS A 231 -3.57 3.98 -16.99
C HIS A 231 -4.90 3.37 -17.50
N GLU A 232 -4.97 2.05 -17.66
CA GLU A 232 -6.22 1.34 -18.00
C GLU A 232 -7.20 1.39 -16.82
N ALA A 233 -6.73 1.18 -15.59
CA ALA A 233 -7.56 1.31 -14.39
C ALA A 233 -8.19 2.71 -14.29
N ARG A 234 -7.39 3.76 -14.56
CA ARG A 234 -7.86 5.16 -14.61
C ARG A 234 -8.90 5.40 -15.71
N GLN A 235 -8.74 4.74 -16.87
CA GLN A 235 -9.72 4.81 -17.96
C GLN A 235 -11.04 4.13 -17.57
N VAL A 236 -10.96 2.93 -17.00
CA VAL A 236 -12.13 2.13 -16.56
C VAL A 236 -12.96 2.89 -15.51
N MET A 237 -12.31 3.50 -14.52
CA MET A 237 -13.02 4.19 -13.44
C MET A 237 -13.56 5.57 -13.83
N THR A 238 -13.07 6.17 -14.92
CA THR A 238 -13.31 7.56 -15.37
C THR A 238 -12.88 8.67 -14.39
N ARG A 239 -12.93 8.43 -13.08
CA ARG A 239 -12.46 9.27 -11.97
C ARG A 239 -11.08 8.85 -11.49
N ALA A 240 -10.09 9.12 -12.35
CA ALA A 240 -8.69 8.76 -12.15
C ALA A 240 -8.07 9.31 -10.84
N ASP A 241 -8.68 10.32 -10.24
CA ASP A 241 -8.26 10.94 -8.99
C ASP A 241 -8.47 10.04 -7.75
N PHE A 242 -9.43 9.12 -7.78
CA PHE A 242 -9.74 8.27 -6.62
C PHE A 242 -8.81 7.06 -6.44
N ILE A 243 -8.00 6.71 -7.45
CA ILE A 243 -7.17 5.49 -7.40
C ILE A 243 -6.17 5.49 -6.23
N GLN A 244 -5.63 6.65 -5.88
CA GLN A 244 -4.71 6.80 -4.75
C GLN A 244 -5.43 6.58 -3.41
N ASP A 245 -6.66 7.09 -3.28
CA ASP A 245 -7.46 6.88 -2.08
C ASP A 245 -7.79 5.40 -1.92
N TYR A 246 -8.18 4.69 -2.98
CA TYR A 246 -8.47 3.27 -2.90
C TYR A 246 -7.26 2.41 -2.52
N ASP A 247 -6.06 2.81 -2.94
CA ASP A 247 -4.79 2.21 -2.52
C ASP A 247 -4.57 2.42 -1.01
N SER A 248 -4.76 3.66 -0.54
CA SER A 248 -4.57 4.01 0.88
C SER A 248 -5.55 3.32 1.84
N ILE A 249 -6.74 2.94 1.35
CA ILE A 249 -7.75 2.20 2.13
C ILE A 249 -7.73 0.68 1.88
N ASN A 250 -6.69 0.15 1.20
CA ASN A 250 -6.50 -1.27 0.95
C ASN A 250 -7.67 -1.95 0.20
N VAL A 251 -8.31 -1.25 -0.73
CA VAL A 251 -9.32 -1.85 -1.62
C VAL A 251 -8.64 -2.38 -2.89
N PHE A 252 -7.82 -1.53 -3.51
CA PHE A 252 -6.92 -1.90 -4.59
C PHE A 252 -5.48 -1.75 -4.11
N THR A 253 -4.55 -2.40 -4.78
CA THR A 253 -3.10 -2.14 -4.60
C THR A 253 -2.50 -1.80 -5.95
N ILE A 254 -1.60 -0.83 -5.95
CA ILE A 254 -0.76 -0.49 -7.10
C ILE A 254 0.68 -0.96 -6.84
N ASP A 255 1.18 -1.88 -7.66
CA ASP A 255 2.55 -2.37 -7.52
C ASP A 255 3.60 -1.39 -8.09
N SER A 256 4.89 -1.68 -7.90
CA SER A 256 5.99 -0.85 -8.41
C SER A 256 6.05 -0.77 -9.95
N ASN A 257 5.41 -1.69 -10.65
CA ASN A 257 5.25 -1.70 -12.12
C ASN A 257 3.98 -0.96 -12.57
N ALA A 258 3.29 -0.28 -11.65
CA ALA A 258 2.03 0.39 -11.88
C ALA A 258 0.92 -0.57 -12.36
N MET A 259 0.88 -1.79 -11.81
CA MET A 259 -0.21 -2.74 -12.00
C MET A 259 -1.21 -2.64 -10.85
N VAL A 260 -2.48 -2.46 -11.18
CA VAL A 260 -3.61 -2.37 -10.26
C VAL A 260 -4.29 -3.73 -10.16
N ARG A 261 -4.54 -4.17 -8.93
CA ARG A 261 -5.27 -5.40 -8.62
C ARG A 261 -6.06 -5.23 -7.31
N ALA A 262 -6.91 -6.19 -6.99
CA ALA A 262 -7.47 -6.30 -5.65
C ALA A 262 -6.34 -6.37 -4.61
N ASP A 263 -6.50 -5.68 -3.48
CA ASP A 263 -5.46 -5.61 -2.45
C ASP A 263 -5.01 -7.01 -1.99
N SER A 264 -5.95 -7.94 -1.86
CA SER A 264 -5.73 -9.28 -1.32
C SER A 264 -6.57 -10.36 -1.99
N VAL A 265 -6.23 -11.63 -1.74
CA VAL A 265 -7.07 -12.77 -2.16
C VAL A 265 -8.49 -12.68 -1.56
N PRO A 266 -8.66 -12.43 -0.24
CA PRO A 266 -9.97 -12.12 0.34
C PRO A 266 -10.72 -10.95 -0.32
N MET A 267 -10.03 -9.86 -0.67
CA MET A 267 -10.65 -8.72 -1.35
C MET A 267 -11.14 -9.10 -2.75
N MET A 268 -10.33 -9.86 -3.51
CA MET A 268 -10.77 -10.39 -4.80
C MET A 268 -11.98 -11.33 -4.65
N ASN A 269 -12.01 -12.17 -3.59
CA ASN A 269 -13.17 -13.01 -3.28
C ASN A 269 -14.42 -12.15 -3.02
N ALA A 270 -14.28 -11.01 -2.34
CA ALA A 270 -15.36 -10.06 -2.12
C ALA A 270 -15.87 -9.45 -3.44
N PHE A 271 -14.97 -9.08 -4.35
CA PHE A 271 -15.35 -8.58 -5.68
C PHE A 271 -16.16 -9.62 -6.45
N ARG A 272 -15.70 -10.87 -6.48
CA ARG A 272 -16.44 -11.97 -7.13
C ARG A 272 -17.83 -12.14 -6.53
N ASP A 273 -17.94 -12.23 -5.21
CA ASP A 273 -19.22 -12.39 -4.51
C ASP A 273 -20.20 -11.26 -4.85
N ILE A 274 -19.73 -10.01 -4.82
CA ILE A 274 -20.57 -8.84 -5.04
C ILE A 274 -20.99 -8.71 -6.51
N CYS A 275 -20.05 -8.80 -7.44
CA CYS A 275 -20.32 -8.66 -8.87
C CYS A 275 -21.13 -9.83 -9.43
N SER A 276 -21.16 -10.98 -8.74
CA SER A 276 -21.98 -12.14 -9.14
C SER A 276 -23.43 -12.08 -8.64
N ARG A 277 -23.81 -11.08 -7.85
CA ARG A 277 -25.18 -10.97 -7.35
C ARG A 277 -26.16 -10.69 -8.48
N GLU A 278 -27.32 -11.35 -8.41
CA GLU A 278 -28.43 -11.09 -9.32
C GLU A 278 -28.83 -9.60 -9.25
N GLY A 279 -29.00 -8.97 -10.41
CA GLY A 279 -29.31 -7.54 -10.53
C GLY A 279 -28.14 -6.59 -10.28
N PHE A 280 -26.90 -7.07 -10.04
CA PHE A 280 -25.75 -6.18 -9.80
C PHE A 280 -25.48 -5.23 -10.97
N ASP A 281 -25.47 -5.75 -12.20
CA ASP A 281 -25.18 -4.93 -13.39
C ASP A 281 -26.24 -3.85 -13.58
N GLU A 282 -27.52 -4.19 -13.39
CA GLU A 282 -28.64 -3.23 -13.47
C GLU A 282 -28.55 -2.17 -12.36
N HIS A 283 -28.18 -2.57 -11.14
CA HIS A 283 -28.00 -1.66 -10.01
C HIS A 283 -26.81 -0.72 -10.20
N LEU A 284 -25.73 -1.21 -10.82
CA LEU A 284 -24.56 -0.42 -11.18
C LEU A 284 -24.88 0.59 -12.28
N GLU A 285 -25.51 0.15 -13.37
CA GLU A 285 -25.95 1.04 -14.47
C GLU A 285 -26.93 2.10 -13.97
N ALA A 286 -27.82 1.76 -13.03
CA ALA A 286 -28.73 2.74 -12.42
C ALA A 286 -28.02 3.78 -11.53
N THR A 287 -26.75 3.56 -11.15
CA THR A 287 -25.95 4.51 -10.36
C THR A 287 -25.07 5.42 -11.23
N LEU A 288 -24.70 4.96 -12.43
CA LEU A 288 -23.79 5.67 -13.36
C LEU A 288 -24.51 6.81 -14.09
#